data_AF-A0A170UC03-F1
#
_entry.id   AF-A0A170UC03-F1
#
_cell.length_a   1.000
_cell.length_b   1.000
_cell.length_c   1.000
_cell.angle_alpha   90.00
_cell.angle_beta   90.00
_cell.angle_gamma   90.00
#
_symmetry.space_group_name_H-M   'P 1'
#
loop_
_entity.id
_entity.type
_entity.pdbx_description
1 polymer ?
#
loop_
_entity_poly.entity_id
_entity_poly.type
_entity_poly.pdbx_seq_one_letter_code
_entity_poly.pdbx_strand_id
1 'polypeptide(L)'
;TRGPTPDVSVLKIQAMYAIEYVNDENIINEHNKLLFTYIEPLMQFVISFQIKNPAEDSAILYRKLILLIGLLGGMGDPSLPKEYEELEAAVGSVISEQELQAFGRLSLFQKREQITKLSQIVMGIRLRNRHKEKGGTDMVNLPTLVSDSIEATLHRLERFKKKYEQKIAGLTYS
;
A
#
# COMPACT_ATOMS: atom_id res chain seq x y z
N THR A 1 23.57 37.12 15.95
CA THR A 1 22.92 37.68 14.75
C THR A 1 21.62 36.93 14.52
N ARG A 2 20.45 37.60 14.58
CA ARG A 2 19.17 36.94 14.28
C ARG A 2 19.14 36.65 12.78
N GLY A 3 18.92 35.40 12.40
CA GLY A 3 18.77 34.99 10.99
C GLY A 3 17.60 35.72 10.31
N PRO A 4 17.55 35.73 8.97
CA PRO A 4 16.51 36.43 8.23
C PRO A 4 15.12 35.95 8.67
N THR A 5 14.27 36.89 9.09
CA THR A 5 12.87 36.63 9.42
C THR A 5 12.12 36.29 8.13
N PRO A 6 11.35 35.18 8.10
CA PRO A 6 10.63 34.77 6.91
C PRO A 6 9.61 35.84 6.51
N ASP A 7 9.53 36.11 5.21
CA ASP A 7 8.56 37.05 4.63
C ASP A 7 7.13 36.57 4.93
N VAL A 8 6.18 37.51 5.01
CA VAL A 8 4.77 37.24 5.32
C VAL A 8 4.15 36.26 4.31
N SER A 9 4.61 36.30 3.06
CA SER A 9 4.24 35.34 2.02
C SER A 9 4.61 33.89 2.39
N VAL A 10 5.81 33.68 2.94
CA VAL A 10 6.31 32.37 3.39
C VAL A 10 5.52 31.89 4.60
N LEU A 11 5.25 32.77 5.56
CA LEU A 11 4.43 32.42 6.73
C LEU A 11 2.99 32.04 6.33
N LYS A 12 2.42 32.70 5.33
CA LYS A 12 1.09 32.39 4.80
C LYS A 12 1.07 31.04 4.07
N ILE A 13 2.07 30.75 3.25
CA ILE A 13 2.24 29.45 2.58
C ILE A 13 2.39 28.34 3.62
N GLN A 14 3.19 28.55 4.67
CA GLN A 14 3.38 27.59 5.76
C GLN A 14 2.08 27.36 6.55
N ALA A 15 1.32 28.41 6.84
CA ALA A 15 0.03 28.29 7.52
C ALA A 15 -1.00 27.53 6.67
N MET A 16 -1.07 27.81 5.36
CA MET A 16 -1.93 27.06 4.44
C MET A 16 -1.52 25.59 4.38
N TYR A 17 -0.23 25.30 4.27
CA TYR A 17 0.27 23.92 4.30
C TYR A 17 -0.09 23.21 5.62
N ALA A 18 0.07 23.91 6.74
CA ALA A 18 -0.25 23.36 8.05
C ALA A 18 -1.75 23.06 8.24
N ILE A 19 -2.61 23.88 7.65
CA ILE A 19 -4.07 23.67 7.70
C ILE A 19 -4.50 22.54 6.76
N GLU A 20 -3.91 22.48 5.57
CA GLU A 20 -4.37 21.56 4.51
C GLU A 20 -3.73 20.16 4.59
N TYR A 21 -2.44 20.04 4.94
CA TYR A 21 -1.69 18.79 4.73
C TYR A 21 -1.10 18.14 5.99
N VAL A 22 -1.03 18.83 7.14
CA VAL A 22 -0.50 18.22 8.37
C VAL A 22 -1.35 17.04 8.84
N ASN A 23 -2.67 17.08 8.61
CA ASN A 23 -3.54 15.95 8.92
C ASN A 23 -3.31 14.77 7.95
N ASP A 24 -3.01 15.04 6.68
CA ASP A 24 -2.78 14.01 5.67
C ASP A 24 -1.50 13.22 5.96
N GLU A 25 -0.41 13.88 6.35
CA GLU A 25 0.83 13.21 6.77
C GLU A 25 0.60 12.30 7.98
N ASN A 26 -0.19 12.76 8.95
CA ASN A 26 -0.54 11.95 10.12
C ASN A 26 -1.39 10.73 9.72
N ILE A 27 -2.38 10.90 8.83
CA ILE A 27 -3.22 9.80 8.33
C ILE A 27 -2.36 8.76 7.61
N ILE A 28 -1.45 9.19 6.73
CA ILE A 28 -0.53 8.30 6.00
C ILE A 28 0.38 7.55 6.98
N ASN A 29 0.93 8.24 7.97
CA ASN A 29 1.82 7.63 8.96
C ASN A 29 1.09 6.59 9.81
N GLU A 30 -0.12 6.91 10.31
CA GLU A 30 -0.94 5.96 11.07
C GLU A 30 -1.35 4.75 10.22
N HIS A 31 -1.73 4.98 8.96
CA HIS A 31 -2.02 3.90 8.03
C HIS A 31 -0.81 2.98 7.81
N ASN A 32 0.37 3.56 7.55
CA ASN A 32 1.60 2.80 7.37
C ASN A 32 1.97 2.01 8.64
N LYS A 33 1.85 2.61 9.84
CA LYS A 33 2.10 1.91 11.12
C LYS A 33 1.17 0.70 11.29
N LEU A 34 -0.11 0.86 10.99
CA LEU A 34 -1.09 -0.24 11.06
C LEU A 34 -0.75 -1.33 10.05
N LEU A 35 -0.49 -0.98 8.78
CA LEU A 35 -0.06 -1.92 7.76
C LEU A 35 1.18 -2.71 8.20
N PHE A 36 2.22 -2.02 8.68
CA PHE A 36 3.43 -2.69 9.18
C PHE A 36 3.13 -3.62 10.35
N THR A 37 2.23 -3.24 11.25
CA THR A 37 1.83 -4.09 12.38
C THR A 37 1.13 -5.37 11.90
N TYR A 38 0.27 -5.29 10.90
CA TYR A 38 -0.39 -6.48 10.32
C TYR A 38 0.57 -7.36 9.50
N ILE A 39 1.57 -6.76 8.85
CA ILE A 39 2.54 -7.48 8.01
C ILE A 39 3.66 -8.12 8.85
N GLU A 40 3.96 -7.57 10.03
CA GLU A 40 5.09 -7.99 10.87
C GLU A 40 5.13 -9.50 11.18
N PRO A 41 4.02 -10.19 11.49
CA PRO A 41 4.04 -11.64 11.72
C PRO A 41 4.56 -12.42 10.50
N LEU A 42 4.18 -12.01 9.30
CA LEU A 42 4.65 -12.64 8.07
C LEU A 42 6.12 -12.28 7.78
N MET A 43 6.52 -11.03 8.03
CA MET A 43 7.93 -10.62 7.96
C MET A 43 8.80 -11.48 8.88
N GLN A 44 8.39 -11.62 10.15
CA GLN A 44 9.10 -12.44 11.15
C GLN A 44 9.17 -13.91 10.73
N PHE A 45 8.08 -14.46 10.21
CA PHE A 45 8.07 -15.81 9.64
C PHE A 45 9.13 -15.95 8.54
N VAL A 46 9.14 -15.06 7.55
CA VAL A 46 10.05 -15.14 6.40
C VAL A 46 11.51 -14.97 6.81
N ILE A 47 11.83 -14.01 7.69
CA ILE A 47 13.23 -13.79 8.11
C ILE A 47 13.75 -14.91 9.01
N SER A 48 12.90 -15.49 9.87
CA SER A 48 13.27 -16.61 10.74
C SER A 48 13.27 -17.96 10.03
N PHE A 49 12.68 -18.04 8.83
CA PHE A 49 12.62 -19.27 8.05
C PHE A 49 14.03 -19.78 7.70
N GLN A 50 14.29 -21.04 8.02
CA GLN A 50 15.54 -21.74 7.74
C GLN A 50 15.27 -22.89 6.78
N ILE A 51 16.05 -22.94 5.70
CA ILE A 51 15.98 -24.01 4.71
C ILE A 51 16.71 -25.23 5.26
N LYS A 52 15.98 -26.31 5.55
CA LYS A 52 16.51 -27.61 5.98
C LYS A 52 16.49 -28.61 4.83
N ASN A 53 15.40 -28.65 4.07
CA ASN A 53 15.23 -29.43 2.85
C ASN A 53 15.06 -28.48 1.65
N PRO A 54 16.12 -28.23 0.85
CA PRO A 54 16.07 -27.28 -0.25
C PRO A 54 14.94 -27.50 -1.26
N ALA A 55 14.53 -28.74 -1.52
CA ALA A 55 13.50 -29.05 -2.51
C ALA A 55 12.10 -28.59 -2.10
N GLU A 56 11.76 -28.70 -0.81
CA GLU A 56 10.43 -28.37 -0.28
C GLU A 56 10.40 -26.96 0.32
N ASP A 57 11.42 -26.62 1.10
CA ASP A 57 11.47 -25.38 1.88
C ASP A 57 11.64 -24.16 0.98
N SER A 58 12.35 -24.28 -0.15
CA SER A 58 12.52 -23.17 -1.09
C SER A 58 11.19 -22.76 -1.71
N ALA A 59 10.33 -23.71 -2.07
CA ALA A 59 9.00 -23.42 -2.62
C ALA A 59 8.10 -22.72 -1.59
N ILE A 60 8.14 -23.16 -0.33
CA ILE A 60 7.39 -22.54 0.77
C ILE A 60 7.87 -21.11 1.00
N LEU A 61 9.19 -20.91 1.09
CA LEU A 61 9.79 -19.61 1.30
C LEU A 61 9.46 -18.66 0.15
N TYR A 62 9.55 -19.13 -1.09
CA TYR A 62 9.24 -18.35 -2.29
C TYR A 62 7.80 -17.84 -2.27
N ARG A 63 6.82 -18.73 -2.01
CA ARG A 63 5.41 -18.35 -1.90
C ARG A 63 5.16 -17.33 -0.81
N LYS A 64 5.80 -17.48 0.36
CA LYS A 64 5.67 -16.53 1.47
C LYS A 64 6.32 -15.18 1.17
N LEU A 65 7.43 -15.19 0.43
CA LEU A 65 8.12 -13.99 -0.04
C LEU A 65 7.25 -13.20 -1.03
N ILE A 66 6.60 -13.88 -1.98
CA ILE A 66 5.65 -13.26 -2.93
C ILE A 66 4.52 -12.55 -2.18
N LEU A 67 3.86 -13.24 -1.25
CA LEU A 67 2.78 -12.67 -0.44
C LEU A 67 3.27 -11.46 0.36
N LEU A 68 4.42 -11.58 1.01
CA LEU A 68 5.00 -10.50 1.81
C LEU A 68 5.31 -9.26 0.96
N ILE A 69 5.91 -9.46 -0.22
CA ILE A 69 6.21 -8.36 -1.15
C ILE A 69 4.93 -7.70 -1.66
N GLY A 70 3.92 -8.49 -2.01
CA GLY A 70 2.61 -7.96 -2.44
C GLY A 70 1.97 -7.09 -1.36
N LEU A 71 1.94 -7.57 -0.12
CA LEU A 71 1.39 -6.82 1.03
C LEU A 71 2.20 -5.56 1.34
N LEU A 72 3.53 -5.61 1.31
CA LEU A 72 4.39 -4.44 1.51
C LEU A 72 4.19 -3.38 0.41
N GLY A 73 3.85 -3.83 -0.79
CA GLY A 73 3.62 -2.97 -1.95
C GLY A 73 2.30 -2.23 -1.92
N GLY A 74 1.25 -2.82 -1.34
CA GLY A 74 -0.08 -2.20 -1.23
C GLY A 74 -0.77 -1.93 -2.58
N MET A 75 -0.33 -2.56 -3.68
CA MET A 75 -0.83 -2.30 -5.04
C MET A 75 -1.94 -3.26 -5.49
N GLY A 76 -2.49 -4.07 -4.60
CA GLY A 76 -3.51 -5.05 -4.92
C GLY A 76 -3.69 -6.06 -3.79
N ASP A 77 -4.62 -7.00 -3.96
CA ASP A 77 -4.87 -8.08 -3.02
C ASP A 77 -4.14 -9.36 -3.47
N PRO A 78 -3.02 -9.74 -2.83
CA PRO A 78 -2.24 -10.91 -3.21
C PRO A 78 -2.95 -12.25 -2.93
N SER A 79 -4.17 -12.24 -2.35
CA SER A 79 -5.03 -13.42 -2.27
C SER A 79 -5.76 -13.72 -3.58
N LEU A 80 -5.85 -12.75 -4.48
CA LEU A 80 -6.47 -12.92 -5.80
C LEU A 80 -5.50 -13.63 -6.76
N PRO A 81 -5.94 -14.66 -7.52
CA PRO A 81 -5.06 -15.43 -8.39
C PRO A 81 -4.27 -14.60 -9.41
N LYS A 82 -4.93 -13.66 -10.10
CA LYS A 82 -4.27 -12.81 -11.11
C LYS A 82 -3.18 -11.92 -10.52
N GLU A 83 -3.50 -11.28 -9.40
CA GLU A 83 -2.56 -10.44 -8.67
C GLU A 83 -1.34 -11.25 -8.18
N TYR A 84 -1.59 -12.47 -7.68
CA TYR A 84 -0.54 -13.39 -7.27
C TYR A 84 0.34 -13.82 -8.45
N GLU A 85 -0.25 -14.19 -9.59
CA GLU A 85 0.50 -14.58 -10.81
C GLU A 85 1.39 -13.44 -11.32
N GLU A 86 0.90 -12.20 -11.29
CA GLU A 86 1.70 -11.03 -11.65
C GLU A 86 2.86 -10.79 -10.68
N LEU A 87 2.60 -10.91 -9.38
CA LEU A 87 3.62 -10.78 -8.35
C LEU A 87 4.67 -11.89 -8.48
N GLU A 88 4.25 -13.13 -8.71
CA GLU A 88 5.11 -14.28 -8.93
C GLU A 88 6.01 -14.08 -10.15
N ALA A 89 5.44 -13.67 -11.29
CA ALA A 89 6.21 -13.37 -12.49
C ALA A 89 7.23 -12.24 -12.27
N ALA A 90 6.82 -11.18 -11.55
CA ALA A 90 7.71 -10.06 -11.24
C ALA A 90 8.84 -10.47 -10.28
N VAL A 91 8.54 -11.21 -9.21
CA VAL A 91 9.54 -11.72 -8.26
C VAL A 91 10.50 -12.67 -8.98
N GLY A 92 10.00 -13.63 -9.76
CA GLY A 92 10.81 -14.59 -10.52
C GLY A 92 11.71 -13.95 -11.57
N SER A 93 11.41 -12.73 -12.01
CA SER A 93 12.30 -11.96 -12.90
C SER A 93 13.48 -11.29 -12.18
N VAL A 94 13.45 -11.23 -10.84
CA VAL A 94 14.44 -10.51 -10.02
C VAL A 94 15.25 -11.45 -9.13
N ILE A 95 14.68 -12.56 -8.67
CA ILE A 95 15.37 -13.52 -7.80
C ILE A 95 15.35 -14.92 -8.42
N SER A 96 16.54 -15.49 -8.59
CA SER A 96 16.73 -16.89 -9.00
C SER A 96 16.59 -17.85 -7.81
N GLU A 97 16.43 -19.14 -8.11
CA GLU A 97 16.39 -20.19 -7.08
C GLU A 97 17.69 -20.23 -6.24
N GLN A 98 18.85 -20.01 -6.87
CA GLN A 98 20.14 -19.98 -6.18
C GLN A 98 20.23 -18.80 -5.21
N GLU A 99 19.75 -17.62 -5.62
CA GLU A 99 19.68 -16.43 -4.76
C GLU A 99 18.68 -16.59 -3.63
N LEU A 100 17.57 -17.31 -3.85
CA LEU A 100 16.60 -17.64 -2.80
C LEU A 100 17.22 -18.56 -1.74
N GLN A 101 18.01 -19.56 -2.15
CA GLN A 101 18.75 -20.42 -1.22
C GLN A 101 19.81 -19.63 -0.44
N ALA A 102 20.52 -18.72 -1.13
CA ALA A 102 21.50 -17.83 -0.49
C ALA A 102 20.82 -16.89 0.53
N PHE A 103 19.65 -16.34 0.18
CA PHE A 103 18.83 -15.52 1.09
C PHE A 103 18.51 -16.27 2.39
N GLY A 104 18.17 -17.57 2.30
CA GLY A 104 17.89 -18.40 3.48
C GLY A 104 19.01 -18.44 4.53
N ARG A 105 20.27 -18.20 4.11
CA ARG A 105 21.47 -18.24 4.97
C ARG A 105 21.87 -16.89 5.57
N LEU A 106 21.20 -15.81 5.17
CA LEU A 106 21.49 -14.47 5.69
C LEU A 106 21.04 -14.29 7.14
N SER A 107 21.63 -13.30 7.82
CA SER A 107 21.14 -12.88 9.14
C SER A 107 19.73 -12.27 9.04
N LEU A 108 19.00 -12.25 10.17
CA LEU A 108 17.65 -11.67 10.23
C LEU A 108 17.60 -10.22 9.73
N PHE A 109 18.61 -9.42 10.10
CA PHE A 109 18.73 -8.03 9.68
C PHE A 109 18.92 -7.92 8.16
N GLN A 110 19.85 -8.69 7.60
CA GLN A 110 20.12 -8.71 6.15
C GLN A 110 18.89 -9.19 5.36
N LYS A 111 18.16 -10.20 5.86
CA LYS A 111 16.93 -10.66 5.22
C LYS A 111 15.88 -9.55 5.15
N ARG A 112 15.67 -8.81 6.24
CA ARG A 112 14.70 -7.70 6.29
C ARG A 112 15.08 -6.57 5.31
N GLU A 113 16.36 -6.22 5.25
CA GLU A 113 16.88 -5.24 4.30
C GLU A 113 16.68 -5.70 2.85
N GLN A 114 17.01 -6.97 2.55
CA GLN A 114 16.85 -7.52 1.22
C GLN A 114 15.38 -7.61 0.78
N ILE A 115 14.46 -8.01 1.67
CA ILE A 115 13.02 -8.00 1.39
C ILE A 115 12.55 -6.60 1.03
N THR A 116 13.02 -5.58 1.76
CA THR A 116 12.63 -4.18 1.52
C THR A 116 13.08 -3.71 0.14
N LYS A 117 14.34 -4.00 -0.22
CA LYS A 117 14.90 -3.68 -1.54
C LYS A 117 14.19 -4.44 -2.66
N LEU A 118 13.97 -5.74 -2.47
CA LEU A 118 13.28 -6.59 -3.43
C LEU A 118 11.86 -6.12 -3.68
N SER A 119 11.14 -5.72 -2.61
CA SER A 119 9.79 -5.15 -2.72
C SER A 119 9.78 -3.89 -3.60
N GLN A 120 10.70 -2.95 -3.38
CA GLN A 120 10.79 -1.72 -4.19
C GLN A 120 11.02 -2.02 -5.68
N ILE A 121 11.92 -2.96 -5.99
CA ILE A 121 12.21 -3.36 -7.38
C ILE A 121 10.98 -4.01 -8.03
N VAL A 122 10.34 -4.97 -7.34
CA VAL A 122 9.16 -5.68 -7.83
C VAL A 122 8.01 -4.71 -8.06
N MET A 123 7.75 -3.78 -7.12
CA MET A 123 6.74 -2.74 -7.29
C MET A 123 7.03 -1.86 -8.51
N GLY A 124 8.29 -1.46 -8.70
CA GLY A 124 8.71 -0.71 -9.89
C GLY A 124 8.45 -1.46 -11.20
N ILE A 125 8.72 -2.76 -11.25
CA ILE A 125 8.43 -3.61 -12.41
C ILE A 125 6.93 -3.63 -12.69
N ARG A 126 6.11 -3.84 -11.65
CA ARG A 126 4.66 -3.92 -11.81
C ARG A 126 4.04 -2.59 -12.25
N LEU A 127 4.47 -1.46 -11.67
CA LEU A 127 4.09 -0.12 -12.13
C LEU A 127 4.45 0.10 -13.60
N ARG A 128 5.64 -0.33 -14.02
CA ARG A 128 6.07 -0.24 -15.42
C ARG A 128 5.23 -1.14 -16.34
N ASN A 129 4.87 -2.33 -15.89
CA ASN A 129 4.00 -3.24 -16.65
C ASN A 129 2.60 -2.65 -16.81
N ARG A 130 2.07 -2.02 -15.75
CA ARG A 130 0.82 -1.24 -15.82
C ARG A 130 0.89 -0.10 -16.82
N HIS A 131 1.94 0.72 -16.77
CA HIS A 131 2.12 1.81 -17.72
C HIS A 131 2.22 1.34 -19.18
N LYS A 132 2.67 0.10 -19.41
CA LYS A 132 2.73 -0.52 -20.75
C LYS A 132 1.49 -1.32 -21.11
N GLU A 133 0.45 -1.30 -20.27
CA GLU A 133 -0.79 -2.08 -20.44
C GLU A 133 -0.53 -3.60 -20.52
N LYS A 134 0.53 -4.07 -19.85
CA LYS A 134 0.94 -5.49 -19.80
C LYS A 134 0.66 -6.17 -18.46
N GLY A 135 -0.14 -5.54 -17.60
CA GLY A 135 -0.49 -6.02 -16.26
C GLY A 135 -1.01 -4.88 -15.38
N GLY A 136 -1.20 -5.13 -14.09
CA GLY A 136 -1.62 -4.12 -13.11
C GLY A 136 -3.01 -3.56 -13.36
N THR A 137 -3.88 -4.32 -14.04
CA THR A 137 -5.29 -3.97 -14.26
C THR A 137 -6.05 -3.88 -12.94
N ASP A 138 -5.66 -4.71 -11.97
CA ASP A 138 -6.26 -4.75 -10.63
C ASP A 138 -5.64 -3.71 -9.67
N MET A 139 -4.63 -2.96 -10.12
CA MET A 139 -4.05 -1.88 -9.30
C MET A 139 -5.03 -0.73 -9.16
N VAL A 140 -5.56 -0.58 -7.96
CA VAL A 140 -6.53 0.47 -7.62
C VAL A 140 -5.91 1.86 -7.86
N ASN A 141 -6.60 2.69 -8.63
CA ASN A 141 -6.31 4.11 -8.71
C ASN A 141 -6.94 4.80 -7.49
N LEU A 142 -6.19 4.89 -6.39
CA LEU A 142 -6.66 5.45 -5.13
C LEU A 142 -7.24 6.87 -5.27
N PRO A 143 -6.57 7.83 -5.95
CA PRO A 143 -7.15 9.15 -6.18
C PRO A 143 -8.54 9.11 -6.84
N THR A 144 -8.69 8.33 -7.91
CA THR A 144 -9.98 8.19 -8.59
C THR A 144 -11.02 7.53 -7.69
N LEU A 145 -10.66 6.42 -7.03
CA LEU A 145 -11.56 5.70 -6.12
C LEU A 145 -12.07 6.60 -4.98
N VAL A 146 -11.18 7.38 -4.36
CA VAL A 146 -11.54 8.29 -3.27
C VAL A 146 -12.45 9.40 -3.79
N SER A 147 -12.12 10.00 -4.94
CA SER A 147 -12.97 11.02 -5.59
C SER A 147 -14.39 10.49 -5.85
N ASP A 148 -14.49 9.33 -6.48
CA ASP A 148 -15.78 8.69 -6.80
C ASP A 148 -16.56 8.35 -5.52
N SER A 149 -15.86 7.90 -4.48
CA SER A 149 -16.45 7.57 -3.18
C SER A 149 -17.00 8.80 -2.46
N ILE A 150 -16.30 9.94 -2.53
CA ILE A 150 -16.76 11.22 -1.98
C ILE A 150 -18.04 11.66 -2.70
N GLU A 151 -18.04 11.65 -4.04
CA GLU A 151 -19.21 12.03 -4.84
C GLU A 151 -20.42 11.13 -4.53
N ALA A 152 -20.21 9.81 -4.52
CA ALA A 152 -21.27 8.84 -4.19
C ALA A 152 -21.83 9.07 -2.77
N THR A 153 -20.96 9.40 -1.81
CA THR A 153 -21.37 9.69 -0.43
C THR A 153 -22.16 10.99 -0.35
N LEU A 154 -21.73 12.05 -1.04
CA LEU A 154 -22.45 13.33 -1.11
C LEU A 154 -23.85 13.15 -1.72
N HIS A 155 -23.96 12.48 -2.86
CA HIS A 155 -25.25 12.18 -3.49
C HIS A 155 -26.18 11.39 -2.55
N ARG A 156 -25.62 10.47 -1.75
CA ARG A 156 -26.40 9.72 -0.77
C ARG A 156 -26.89 10.61 0.37
N LEU A 157 -26.06 11.52 0.87
CA LEU A 157 -26.42 12.49 1.90
C LEU A 157 -27.50 13.46 1.40
N GLU A 158 -27.38 13.98 0.18
CA GLU A 158 -28.39 14.86 -0.43
C GLU A 158 -29.73 14.15 -0.59
N ARG A 159 -29.71 12.89 -1.03
CA ARG A 159 -30.92 12.07 -1.12
C ARG A 159 -31.57 11.88 0.25
N PHE A 160 -30.79 11.62 1.29
CA PHE A 160 -31.32 11.51 2.65
C PHE A 160 -31.89 12.83 3.15
N LYS A 161 -31.18 13.94 2.95
CA LYS A 161 -31.67 15.29 3.30
C LYS A 161 -33.03 15.55 2.65
N LYS A 162 -33.15 15.38 1.33
CA LYS A 162 -34.41 15.58 0.59
C LYS A 162 -35.54 14.68 1.11
N LYS A 163 -35.23 13.42 1.40
CA LYS A 163 -36.20 12.46 1.98
C LYS A 163 -36.73 12.94 3.34
N TYR A 164 -35.86 13.46 4.20
CA TYR A 164 -36.28 13.97 5.52
C TYR A 164 -37.02 15.30 5.43
N GLU A 165 -36.63 16.21 4.54
CA GLU A 165 -37.37 17.44 4.27
C GLU A 165 -38.82 17.17 3.84
N GLN A 166 -39.02 16.21 2.93
CA GLN A 166 -40.37 15.78 2.52
C GLN A 166 -41.17 15.16 3.67
N LYS A 167 -40.51 14.36 4.52
CA LYS A 167 -41.17 13.74 5.68
C LYS A 167 -41.59 14.79 6.71
N ILE A 168 -40.75 15.79 6.98
CA ILE A 168 -41.05 16.89 7.89
C ILE A 168 -42.21 17.73 7.33
N ALA A 169 -42.17 18.09 6.05
CA ALA A 169 -43.25 18.82 5.40
C ALA A 169 -44.58 18.07 5.52
N GLY A 170 -44.61 16.76 5.24
CA GLY A 170 -45.82 15.94 5.40
C GLY A 170 -46.39 15.92 6.83
N LEU A 171 -45.54 16.01 7.86
CA LEU A 171 -45.95 16.07 9.26
C LEU A 171 -46.38 17.46 9.74
N THR A 172 -45.96 18.53 9.06
CA THR A 172 -46.23 19.92 9.46
C THR A 172 -47.52 20.46 8.81
N TYR A 173 -47.93 19.87 7.70
CA TYR A 173 -49.14 20.26 6.94
C TYR A 173 -50.27 19.21 7.00
N SER A 174 -50.19 18.23 7.91
CA SER A 174 -51.30 17.32 8.28
C SER A 174 -51.96 17.81 9.57
#